data_AF-L5MG26-F1
#
_entry.id   AF-L5MG26-F1
#
_cell.length_a   1.000
_cell.length_b   1.000
_cell.length_c   1.000
_cell.angle_alpha   90.00
_cell.angle_beta   90.00
_cell.angle_gamma   90.00
#
_symmetry.space_group_name_H-M   'P 1'
#
loop_
_entity.id
_entity.type
_entity.pdbx_description
1 polymer ?
#
loop_
_entity_poly.entity_id
_entity_poly.type
_entity_poly.pdbx_seq_one_letter_code
_entity_poly.pdbx_strand_id
1 'polypeptide(L)'
;MKRYHSKVGAGRGFSLEELREQASTERCPPVGISMDPRRQNKSIESLQAQVQQLRVLQAHTLPPGKPLAPTKVDSSADELKLANQPAGPVRPTRNAFREKARVITEKEKTFKVFASLRMAYANAQLIGIWAERAKDAAEQSVKKKI
;
A
#
# COMPACT_ATOMS: atom_id res chain seq x y z
N MET A 1 5.02 -6.59 -17.42
CA MET A 1 5.57 -5.45 -16.66
C MET A 1 5.70 -5.81 -15.18
N LYS A 2 6.87 -6.29 -14.71
CA LYS A 2 7.13 -6.57 -13.28
C LYS A 2 8.45 -5.98 -12.75
N ARG A 3 9.17 -5.23 -13.57
CA ARG A 3 10.56 -4.83 -13.28
C ARG A 3 10.73 -3.89 -12.07
N TYR A 4 9.70 -3.09 -11.74
CA TYR A 4 9.82 -2.02 -10.75
C TYR A 4 8.91 -2.18 -9.52
N HIS A 5 8.09 -3.23 -9.43
CA HIS A 5 7.15 -3.37 -8.30
C HIS A 5 7.84 -3.63 -6.96
N SER A 6 9.12 -4.05 -6.95
CA SER A 6 9.92 -4.21 -5.72
C SER A 6 10.54 -2.91 -5.24
N LYS A 7 10.54 -1.85 -6.07
CA LYS A 7 11.09 -0.55 -5.71
C LYS A 7 9.95 0.35 -5.25
N VAL A 8 10.02 0.80 -4.00
CA VAL A 8 9.15 1.87 -3.51
C VAL A 8 9.84 3.22 -3.79
N GLY A 9 9.11 4.14 -4.40
CA GLY A 9 9.55 5.51 -4.67
C GLY A 9 8.61 6.53 -4.01
N ALA A 10 9.01 7.80 -4.00
CA ALA A 10 8.12 8.88 -3.60
C ALA A 10 7.08 9.13 -4.71
N GLY A 11 5.80 9.06 -4.35
CA GLY A 11 4.70 9.38 -5.25
C GLY A 11 4.47 10.88 -5.41
N ARG A 12 3.48 11.24 -6.23
CA ARG A 12 3.05 12.64 -6.41
C ARG A 12 2.39 13.22 -5.15
N GLY A 13 1.62 12.41 -4.43
CA GLY A 13 0.93 12.80 -3.21
C GLY A 13 0.02 11.70 -2.66
N PHE A 14 -0.63 12.02 -1.55
CA PHE A 14 -1.59 11.16 -0.86
C PHE A 14 -2.92 11.08 -1.62
N SER A 15 -3.61 9.96 -1.48
CA SER A 15 -4.95 9.76 -2.07
C SER A 15 -6.04 10.40 -1.21
N LEU A 16 -7.23 10.60 -1.78
CA LEU A 16 -8.38 11.12 -1.04
C LEU A 16 -8.83 10.19 0.08
N GLU A 17 -8.72 8.88 -0.12
CA GLU A 17 -9.09 7.86 0.88
C GLU A 17 -8.19 7.94 2.11
N GLU A 18 -6.87 8.10 1.91
CA GLU A 18 -5.89 8.25 3.00
C GLU A 18 -6.15 9.50 3.84
N LEU A 19 -6.48 10.60 3.16
CA LEU A 19 -6.79 11.88 3.81
C LEU A 19 -8.09 11.81 4.59
N ARG A 20 -9.12 11.13 4.04
CA ARG A 20 -10.40 10.92 4.73
C ARG A 20 -10.23 10.09 6.00
N GLU A 21 -9.39 9.06 6.01
CA GLU A 21 -9.12 8.26 7.21
C GLU A 21 -8.47 9.05 8.35
N GLN A 22 -7.71 10.11 8.07
CA GLN A 22 -7.16 11.02 9.08
C GLN A 22 -8.04 12.27 9.31
N ALA A 23 -9.31 12.23 8.90
CA ALA A 23 -10.26 13.34 9.04
C ALA A 23 -9.76 14.67 8.41
N SER A 24 -8.91 14.59 7.38
CA SER A 24 -8.50 15.75 6.60
C SER A 24 -9.56 16.09 5.55
N THR A 25 -9.77 17.38 5.31
CA THR A 25 -10.74 17.87 4.31
C THR A 25 -10.33 17.44 2.89
N GLU A 26 -11.32 17.21 2.01
CA GLU A 26 -11.15 16.78 0.62
C GLU A 26 -10.47 17.82 -0.29
N ARG A 27 -10.45 19.09 0.12
CA ARG A 27 -9.58 20.12 -0.45
C ARG A 27 -8.23 20.00 0.25
N CYS A 28 -7.19 19.54 -0.44
CA CYS A 28 -5.87 19.39 0.21
C CYS A 28 -5.31 20.77 0.63
N PRO A 29 -5.00 21.00 1.92
CA PRO A 29 -4.95 22.35 2.46
C PRO A 29 -3.61 22.63 3.22
N PRO A 30 -3.45 23.79 3.88
CA PRO A 30 -2.28 24.71 3.95
C PRO A 30 -1.01 24.24 4.69
N VAL A 31 -0.86 22.96 5.01
CA VAL A 31 0.22 22.40 5.86
C VAL A 31 1.34 21.73 5.03
N GLY A 32 1.38 21.97 3.72
CA GLY A 32 2.45 21.46 2.84
C GLY A 32 2.35 19.96 2.51
N ILE A 33 1.19 19.34 2.69
CA ILE A 33 0.94 17.94 2.27
C ILE A 33 0.48 17.94 0.80
N SER A 34 1.10 17.11 -0.04
CA SER A 34 0.68 16.98 -1.45
C SER A 34 -0.44 15.96 -1.60
N MET A 35 -1.45 16.30 -2.41
CA MET A 35 -2.57 15.43 -2.76
C MET A 35 -2.51 15.06 -4.25
N ASP A 36 -2.80 13.79 -4.54
CA ASP A 36 -3.06 13.31 -5.91
C ASP A 36 -4.46 12.69 -5.98
N PRO A 37 -5.49 13.45 -6.42
CA PRO A 37 -6.88 12.98 -6.43
C PRO A 37 -7.12 11.88 -7.47
N ARG A 38 -6.18 11.65 -8.38
CA ARG A 38 -6.26 10.61 -9.43
C ARG A 38 -5.86 9.23 -8.92
N ARG A 39 -5.22 9.15 -7.76
CA ARG A 39 -4.66 7.90 -7.24
C ARG A 39 -5.74 7.08 -6.55
N GLN A 40 -5.84 5.80 -6.92
CA GLN A 40 -6.75 4.83 -6.32
C GLN A 40 -5.96 3.76 -5.56
N ASN A 41 -6.40 3.42 -4.35
CA ASN A 41 -5.79 2.37 -3.56
C ASN A 41 -6.48 1.03 -3.84
N LYS A 42 -5.68 0.01 -4.19
CA LYS A 42 -6.19 -1.35 -4.48
C LYS A 42 -5.85 -2.35 -3.38
N SER A 43 -4.86 -2.04 -2.55
CA SER A 43 -4.42 -2.89 -1.44
C SER A 43 -4.55 -2.16 -0.11
N ILE A 44 -5.10 -2.88 0.87
CA ILE A 44 -5.29 -2.41 2.25
C ILE A 44 -3.93 -2.14 2.91
N GLU A 45 -2.93 -2.98 2.63
CA GLU A 45 -1.58 -2.83 3.17
C GLU A 45 -0.95 -1.46 2.79
N SER A 46 -1.13 -1.04 1.53
CA SER A 46 -0.59 0.25 1.07
C SER A 46 -1.32 1.44 1.70
N LEU A 47 -2.63 1.31 1.91
CA LEU A 47 -3.47 2.33 2.53
C LEU A 47 -3.02 2.55 3.98
N GLN A 48 -2.92 1.48 4.76
CA GLN A 48 -2.48 1.52 6.16
C GLN A 48 -1.07 2.10 6.30
N ALA A 49 -0.12 1.67 5.46
CA ALA A 49 1.25 2.17 5.49
C ALA A 49 1.30 3.69 5.23
N GLN A 50 0.50 4.19 4.29
CA GLN A 50 0.47 5.62 3.96
C GLN A 50 -0.28 6.46 4.98
N VAL A 51 -1.35 5.94 5.57
CA VAL A 51 -2.06 6.58 6.67
C VAL A 51 -1.15 6.72 7.89
N GLN A 52 -0.36 5.69 8.20
CA GLN A 52 0.69 5.77 9.22
C GLN A 52 1.77 6.80 8.85
N GLN A 53 2.16 6.88 7.57
CA GLN A 53 3.08 7.91 7.12
C GLN A 53 2.53 9.32 7.30
N LEU A 54 1.26 9.52 6.97
CA LEU A 54 0.56 10.79 7.09
C LEU A 54 0.44 11.23 8.55
N ARG A 55 0.07 10.31 9.45
CA ARG A 55 0.03 10.57 10.90
C ARG A 55 1.40 11.01 11.44
N VAL A 56 2.46 10.32 11.04
CA VAL A 56 3.82 10.68 11.46
C VAL A 56 4.22 12.05 10.90
N LEU A 57 3.91 12.35 9.63
CA LEU A 57 4.20 13.66 9.04
C LEU A 57 3.43 14.79 9.74
N GLN A 58 2.14 14.61 10.02
CA GLN A 58 1.34 15.58 10.77
C GLN A 58 1.89 15.84 12.18
N ALA A 59 2.42 14.82 12.85
CA ALA A 59 3.03 14.99 14.17
C ALA A 59 4.37 15.76 14.13
N HIS A 60 5.10 15.74 13.01
CA HIS A 60 6.36 16.47 12.86
C HIS A 60 6.17 17.88 12.30
N THR A 61 5.08 18.14 11.58
CA THR A 61 4.80 19.46 11.01
C THR A 61 4.12 20.34 12.04
N LEU A 62 4.72 21.50 12.32
CA LEU A 62 4.13 22.51 13.19
C LEU A 62 2.97 23.21 12.46
N PRO A 63 1.76 23.26 13.04
CA PRO A 63 0.63 23.97 12.47
C PRO A 63 0.90 25.49 12.37
N PRO A 64 0.38 26.17 11.34
CA PRO A 64 0.53 27.62 11.19
C PRO A 64 -0.31 28.36 12.22
N GLY A 65 0.34 28.94 13.23
CA GLY A 65 -0.32 29.70 14.30
C GLY A 65 -0.28 31.22 14.10
N LYS A 66 -1.29 31.93 14.62
CA LYS A 66 -1.26 33.39 14.75
C LYS A 66 -0.59 33.77 16.06
N PRO A 67 0.49 34.58 16.06
CA PRO A 67 1.23 34.90 17.28
C PRO A 67 0.40 35.65 18.33
N LEU A 68 -0.66 36.35 17.90
CA LEU A 68 -1.48 37.21 18.75
C LEU A 68 -2.70 36.51 19.36
N ALA A 69 -3.10 35.35 18.83
CA ALA A 69 -4.29 34.62 19.28
C ALA A 69 -4.09 33.11 19.06
N PRO A 70 -3.30 32.44 19.94
CA PRO A 70 -3.07 31.01 19.85
C PRO A 70 -4.36 30.24 20.14
N THR A 71 -4.70 29.33 19.24
CA THR A 71 -5.80 28.37 19.35
C THR A 71 -5.30 27.03 19.86
N LYS A 72 -6.22 26.13 20.26
CA LYS A 72 -5.89 24.78 20.78
C LYS A 72 -5.12 23.89 19.78
N VAL A 73 -5.07 24.28 18.51
CA VAL A 73 -4.41 23.54 17.44
C VAL A 73 -3.00 24.08 17.19
N ASP A 74 -2.59 25.18 17.83
CA ASP A 74 -1.29 25.82 17.62
C ASP A 74 -0.19 25.24 18.52
N SER A 75 1.05 25.29 18.05
CA SER A 75 2.23 24.81 18.78
C SER A 75 2.57 25.67 20.00
N SER A 76 3.16 25.05 21.02
CA SER A 76 3.62 25.77 22.21
C SER A 76 4.83 26.66 21.90
N ALA A 77 5.03 27.71 22.71
CA ALA A 77 6.14 28.64 22.52
C ALA A 77 7.53 27.96 22.61
N ASP A 78 7.63 26.83 23.32
CA ASP A 78 8.87 26.08 23.46
C ASP A 78 9.16 25.20 22.23
N GLU A 79 8.13 24.61 21.62
CA GLU A 79 8.24 23.88 20.35
C GLU A 79 8.64 24.80 19.19
N LEU A 80 8.12 26.03 19.17
CA LEU A 80 8.47 27.02 18.15
C LEU A 80 9.93 27.46 18.22
N LYS A 81 10.53 27.50 19.42
CA LYS A 81 11.96 27.83 19.60
C LYS A 81 12.87 26.67 19.22
N LEU A 82 12.42 25.43 19.43
CA LEU A 82 13.16 24.23 19.04
C LEU A 82 13.00 23.89 17.55
N ALA A 83 12.04 24.52 16.87
CA ALA A 83 11.74 24.30 15.46
C ALA A 83 12.96 24.56 14.59
N ASN A 84 13.36 23.54 13.83
CA ASN A 84 14.47 23.61 12.88
C ASN A 84 14.00 23.11 11.51
N GLN A 85 14.51 23.73 10.44
CA GLN A 85 14.24 23.27 9.09
C GLN A 85 15.13 22.06 8.77
N PRO A 86 14.57 20.88 8.45
CA PRO A 86 15.37 19.73 8.07
C PRO A 86 15.99 19.95 6.68
N ALA A 87 17.28 19.62 6.54
CA ALA A 87 17.94 19.63 5.24
C ALA A 87 17.60 18.35 4.45
N GLY A 88 17.05 18.51 3.24
CA GLY A 88 16.70 17.41 2.33
C GLY A 88 15.26 16.91 2.48
N PRO A 89 14.92 15.75 1.86
CA PRO A 89 13.57 15.20 1.91
C PRO A 89 13.15 14.87 3.34
N VAL A 90 12.04 15.45 3.81
CA VAL A 90 11.52 15.32 5.18
C VAL A 90 11.44 13.86 5.65
N ARG A 91 11.09 12.94 4.74
CA ARG A 91 11.10 11.51 5.02
C ARG A 91 11.51 10.70 3.79
N PRO A 92 12.76 10.19 3.73
CA PRO A 92 13.20 9.38 2.60
C PRO A 92 12.56 7.99 2.64
N THR A 93 12.05 7.54 1.49
CA THR A 93 11.56 6.17 1.30
C THR A 93 12.72 5.19 1.41
N ARG A 94 12.65 4.23 2.34
CA ARG A 94 13.68 3.21 2.54
C ARG A 94 13.12 1.83 2.23
N ASN A 95 13.82 1.08 1.39
CA ASN A 95 13.52 -0.33 1.11
C ASN A 95 14.44 -1.20 1.96
N ALA A 96 14.09 -1.39 3.23
CA ALA A 96 14.86 -2.23 4.15
C ALA A 96 14.09 -3.52 4.45
N PHE A 97 14.58 -4.64 3.92
CA PHE A 97 14.08 -5.97 4.27
C PHE A 97 15.26 -6.89 4.56
N ARG A 98 15.27 -7.51 5.74
CA ARG A 98 16.23 -8.55 6.13
C ARG A 98 15.50 -9.60 6.95
N GLU A 99 15.44 -10.82 6.45
CA GLU A 99 14.91 -11.96 7.19
C GLU A 99 16.00 -12.59 8.06
N LYS A 100 15.63 -13.08 9.24
CA LYS A 100 16.54 -13.81 10.12
C LYS A 100 16.67 -15.26 9.66
N ALA A 101 17.84 -15.87 9.83
CA ALA A 101 18.03 -17.28 9.55
C ALA A 101 17.10 -18.14 10.42
N ARG A 102 16.44 -19.13 9.81
CA ARG A 102 15.52 -20.07 10.45
C ARG A 102 15.87 -21.49 10.05
N VAL A 103 15.51 -22.46 10.90
CA VAL A 103 15.66 -23.89 10.61
C VAL A 103 14.63 -24.29 9.55
N ILE A 104 15.09 -25.00 8.52
CA ILE A 104 14.25 -25.44 7.39
C ILE A 104 13.26 -26.49 7.87
N THR A 105 11.98 -26.31 7.56
CA THR A 105 10.93 -27.26 7.94
C THR A 105 10.89 -28.48 7.00
N GLU A 106 10.37 -29.61 7.45
CA GLU A 106 10.26 -30.82 6.62
C GLU A 106 9.39 -30.59 5.38
N LYS A 107 8.33 -29.79 5.50
CA LYS A 107 7.46 -29.41 4.39
C LYS A 107 8.22 -28.68 3.29
N GLU A 108 9.09 -27.73 3.65
CA GLU A 108 9.94 -27.00 2.69
C GLU A 108 10.93 -27.92 1.99
N LYS A 109 11.49 -28.93 2.69
CA LYS A 109 12.40 -29.92 2.08
C LYS A 109 11.70 -30.81 1.05
N THR A 110 10.47 -31.22 1.33
CA THR A 110 9.68 -32.07 0.42
C THR A 110 9.05 -31.30 -0.74
N PHE A 111 9.00 -29.97 -0.67
CA PHE A 111 8.30 -29.15 -1.65
C PHE A 111 9.02 -29.11 -3.01
N LYS A 112 8.39 -29.65 -4.04
CA LYS A 112 8.92 -29.69 -5.41
C LYS A 112 8.62 -28.39 -6.17
N VAL A 113 9.47 -27.37 -5.99
CA VAL A 113 9.30 -26.04 -6.60
C VAL A 113 9.18 -26.08 -8.13
N PHE A 114 10.03 -26.87 -8.81
CA PHE A 114 10.01 -26.92 -10.28
C PHE A 114 8.70 -27.50 -10.83
N ALA A 115 8.23 -28.58 -10.21
CA ALA A 115 6.98 -29.24 -10.60
C ALA A 115 5.77 -28.33 -10.34
N SER A 116 5.74 -27.63 -9.19
CA SER A 116 4.63 -26.72 -8.86
C SER A 116 4.55 -25.53 -9.83
N LEU A 117 5.70 -24.95 -10.22
CA LEU A 117 5.75 -23.89 -11.24
C LEU A 117 5.22 -24.36 -12.60
N ARG A 118 5.60 -25.57 -13.04
CA ARG A 118 5.10 -26.16 -14.30
C ARG A 118 3.61 -26.43 -14.26
N MET A 119 3.09 -26.98 -13.16
CA MET A 119 1.65 -27.22 -12.98
C MET A 119 0.88 -25.90 -12.94
N ALA A 120 1.37 -24.87 -12.26
CA ALA A 120 0.74 -23.55 -12.24
C ALA A 120 0.65 -22.93 -13.65
N TYR A 121 1.69 -23.10 -14.46
CA TYR A 121 1.69 -22.65 -15.85
C TYR A 121 0.66 -23.41 -16.71
N ALA A 122 0.66 -24.75 -16.62
CA ALA A 122 -0.31 -25.58 -17.34
C ALA A 122 -1.75 -25.25 -16.94
N ASN A 123 -2.02 -25.10 -15.63
CA ASN A 123 -3.32 -24.70 -15.12
C ASN A 123 -3.74 -23.33 -15.68
N ALA A 124 -2.85 -22.33 -15.64
CA ALA A 124 -3.15 -21.00 -16.18
C ALA A 124 -3.48 -21.02 -17.68
N GLN A 125 -2.82 -21.88 -18.46
CA GLN A 125 -3.10 -22.07 -19.89
C GLN A 125 -4.42 -22.81 -20.14
N LEU A 126 -4.71 -23.84 -19.35
CA LEU A 126 -5.82 -24.77 -19.61
C LEU A 126 -7.14 -24.38 -18.91
N ILE A 127 -7.16 -23.33 -18.08
CA ILE A 127 -8.38 -22.86 -17.38
C ILE A 127 -9.58 -22.72 -18.32
N GLY A 128 -9.40 -22.12 -19.50
CA GLY A 128 -10.51 -21.92 -20.45
C GLY A 128 -11.04 -23.23 -21.01
N ILE A 129 -10.14 -24.10 -21.47
CA ILE A 129 -10.48 -25.40 -22.07
C ILE A 129 -11.14 -26.31 -21.03
N TRP A 130 -10.63 -26.31 -19.80
CA TRP A 130 -11.21 -27.09 -18.72
C TRP A 130 -12.58 -26.56 -18.30
N ALA A 131 -12.78 -25.24 -18.30
CA ALA A 131 -14.09 -24.65 -18.03
C ALA A 131 -15.10 -24.99 -19.15
N GLU A 132 -14.69 -24.98 -20.41
CA GLU A 132 -15.52 -25.37 -21.56
C GLU A 132 -15.89 -26.86 -21.49
N ARG A 133 -14.91 -27.75 -21.33
CA ARG A 133 -15.16 -29.19 -21.19
C ARG A 133 -16.04 -29.52 -19.98
N ALA A 134 -15.89 -28.79 -18.87
CA ALA A 134 -16.74 -28.97 -17.71
C ALA A 134 -18.21 -28.56 -17.99
N LYS A 135 -18.43 -27.49 -18.78
CA LYS A 135 -19.76 -27.08 -19.23
C LYS A 135 -20.36 -28.12 -20.19
N ASP A 136 -19.60 -28.53 -21.21
CA ASP A 136 -20.07 -29.52 -22.18
C ASP A 136 -20.42 -30.86 -21.52
N ALA A 137 -19.60 -31.32 -20.57
CA ALA A 137 -19.87 -32.54 -19.81
C ALA A 137 -21.13 -32.40 -18.94
N ALA A 138 -21.35 -31.23 -18.33
CA ALA A 138 -22.58 -30.95 -17.59
C ALA A 138 -23.80 -30.96 -18.52
N GLU A 139 -23.74 -30.31 -19.68
CA GLU A 139 -24.82 -30.30 -20.67
C GLU A 139 -25.13 -31.69 -21.23
N GLN A 140 -24.10 -32.50 -21.52
CA GLN A 140 -24.28 -33.89 -21.93
C GLN A 140 -24.91 -34.75 -20.83
N SER A 141 -24.53 -34.53 -19.57
CA SER A 141 -25.14 -35.24 -18.44
C SER A 141 -26.61 -34.87 -18.24
N VAL A 142 -27.00 -33.63 -18.54
CA VAL A 142 -28.40 -33.18 -18.51
C VAL A 142 -29.17 -33.79 -19.67
N LYS A 143 -28.63 -33.75 -20.90
CA LYS A 143 -29.25 -34.37 -22.08
C LYS A 143 -29.44 -35.89 -21.94
N LYS A 144 -28.55 -36.58 -21.20
CA LYS A 144 -28.65 -38.03 -20.96
C LYS A 144 -29.65 -38.42 -19.87
N LYS A 145 -30.13 -37.44 -19.07
CA LYS A 145 -31.15 -37.66 -18.02
C LYS A 145 -32.57 -37.36 -18.50
N ILE A 146 -32.72 -36.79 -19.70
CA ILE A 146 -33.99 -36.61 -20.41
C ILE A 146 -34.15 -37.80 -21.35
#